data_AF-A0AAV7HPU4-F1
#
_entry.id   AF-A0AAV7HPU4-F1
#
_cell.length_a   1.000
_cell.length_b   1.000
_cell.length_c   1.000
_cell.angle_alpha   90.00
_cell.angle_beta   90.00
_cell.angle_gamma   90.00
#
_symmetry.space_group_name_H-M   'P 1'
#
loop_
_entity.id
_entity.type
_entity.pdbx_description
1 polymer ?
#
loop_
_entity_poly.entity_id
_entity_poly.type
_entity_poly.pdbx_seq_one_letter_code
_entity_poly.pdbx_strand_id
1 'polypeptide(L)'
;MIGKILLVILTADVARSTQCGKVWLTVSSLWRPIAASDKVIDAELEVNWDLDCPTNIEPPDNIKVFNADPIHNKSLQPELILTLAEHPEGYYRTNIEVGRPSLPGGWDATGGATLPGPHCLKHYAALYKNNIFLTSSCLQIWPTWMYDLRRQLGRLPIGSLMIPGTHNSGCYKHEDLTRKDAFQKYLLTQDRDVWTQLVHGIRYLDIRVGHYPPPMHNGSHSTDDANHTSGRFWVNHDVIRINPLATIIRDVRNFLDVARGEVVILDFHRFPVGFESRPSRHRRLAIMLYREFGGLILKPSRGVDGLGPTLNEIWNSGRRLIICYGDKHTVNEFDWLWPPLTQVWGNQQTAQSLFEYLNSVLMGSERKPRNTLNPLWAIMAELTPRPFDIIFNPNGAGLRQMADAVNRNLSSLFQNEWWKQTNIVATDFFLGNNLIQVSIQSNIKKSNIAQWSFS
;
A
#
# COMPACT_ATOMS: atom_id res chain seq x y z
N MET A 1 -40.24 -25.22 12.05
CA MET A 1 -38.79 -25.48 11.93
C MET A 1 -38.06 -24.14 11.98
N ILE A 2 -37.76 -23.69 13.20
CA ILE A 2 -36.97 -22.49 13.49
C ILE A 2 -35.62 -23.04 13.98
N GLY A 3 -34.54 -22.79 13.24
CA GLY A 3 -33.26 -23.41 13.53
C GLY A 3 -32.08 -22.63 12.97
N LYS A 4 -31.29 -22.06 13.89
CA LYS A 4 -29.85 -21.80 13.78
C LYS A 4 -29.37 -20.81 12.71
N ILE A 5 -29.66 -19.52 12.91
CA ILE A 5 -28.81 -18.42 12.40
C ILE A 5 -28.63 -17.40 13.54
N LEU A 6 -27.97 -17.79 14.63
CA LEU A 6 -27.62 -16.85 15.71
C LEU A 6 -26.54 -17.42 16.64
N LEU A 7 -25.31 -17.68 16.18
CA LEU A 7 -24.16 -17.88 17.10
C LEU A 7 -22.76 -17.91 16.43
N VAL A 8 -22.41 -16.97 15.56
CA VAL A 8 -21.00 -16.85 15.09
C VAL A 8 -20.47 -15.41 15.11
N ILE A 9 -21.34 -14.39 15.13
CA ILE A 9 -20.90 -12.98 15.04
C ILE A 9 -20.60 -12.37 16.42
N LEU A 10 -21.26 -12.85 17.49
CA LEU A 10 -21.01 -12.38 18.86
C LEU A 10 -19.71 -12.93 19.48
N THR A 11 -19.13 -14.00 18.94
CA THR A 11 -17.90 -14.59 19.50
C THR A 11 -16.63 -13.83 19.11
N ALA A 12 -16.64 -13.04 18.03
CA ALA A 12 -15.45 -12.30 17.60
C ALA A 12 -15.21 -11.02 18.42
N ASP A 13 -16.27 -10.30 18.81
CA ASP A 13 -16.14 -9.11 19.68
C ASP A 13 -15.94 -9.47 21.15
N VAL A 14 -16.52 -10.59 21.62
CA VAL A 14 -16.28 -11.09 22.99
C VAL A 14 -14.91 -11.75 23.13
N ALA A 15 -14.37 -12.41 22.09
CA ALA A 15 -13.01 -12.96 22.13
C ALA A 15 -11.92 -11.88 22.13
N ARG A 16 -12.21 -10.67 21.63
CA ARG A 16 -11.28 -9.53 21.71
C ARG A 16 -11.19 -8.91 23.11
N SER A 17 -12.20 -9.09 23.98
CA SER A 17 -12.20 -8.44 25.30
C SER A 17 -11.39 -9.19 26.38
N THR A 18 -10.83 -10.35 26.07
CA THR A 18 -10.02 -11.16 27.02
C THR A 18 -8.57 -11.35 26.58
N GLN A 19 -8.21 -10.91 25.37
CA GLN A 19 -6.89 -11.13 24.80
C GLN A 19 -5.98 -9.94 25.10
N CYS A 20 -4.98 -10.18 25.95
CA CYS A 20 -3.98 -9.17 26.34
C CYS A 20 -2.83 -9.14 25.34
N GLY A 21 -2.66 -7.98 24.70
CA GLY A 21 -1.61 -7.72 23.73
C GLY A 21 -1.86 -8.24 22.31
N LYS A 22 -1.21 -7.58 21.35
CA LYS A 22 -1.18 -7.94 19.93
C LYS A 22 0.27 -8.00 19.44
N VAL A 23 0.55 -8.90 18.51
CA VAL A 23 1.83 -9.02 17.81
C VAL A 23 1.57 -9.06 16.31
N TRP A 24 2.44 -8.43 15.52
CA TRP A 24 2.39 -8.46 14.07
C TRP A 24 3.79 -8.35 13.47
N LEU A 25 3.88 -8.68 12.19
CA LEU A 25 5.12 -8.72 11.44
C LEU A 25 5.09 -7.67 10.33
N THR A 26 6.20 -6.95 10.18
CA THR A 26 6.49 -6.05 9.07
C THR A 26 7.83 -6.45 8.44
N VAL A 27 8.19 -5.82 7.32
CA VAL A 27 9.49 -5.98 6.68
C VAL A 27 10.22 -4.65 6.78
N SER A 28 11.37 -4.64 7.46
CA SER A 28 12.23 -3.46 7.59
C SER A 28 12.57 -2.90 6.22
N SER A 29 12.45 -1.57 6.05
CA SER A 29 12.88 -0.88 4.83
C SER A 29 14.39 -0.70 4.77
N LEU A 30 15.12 -0.99 5.86
CA LEU A 30 16.57 -0.88 5.91
C LEU A 30 17.24 -2.02 5.13
N TRP A 31 18.55 -1.86 4.91
CA TRP A 31 19.36 -2.89 4.28
C TRP A 31 20.66 -3.10 5.05
N ARG A 32 21.26 -4.29 4.91
CA ARG A 32 22.60 -4.60 5.40
C ARG A 32 23.49 -5.21 4.31
N PRO A 33 24.81 -4.92 4.32
CA PRO A 33 25.72 -5.49 3.35
C PRO A 33 25.95 -6.98 3.60
N ILE A 34 26.12 -7.76 2.54
CA ILE A 34 26.63 -9.13 2.62
C ILE A 34 28.16 -9.10 2.52
N ALA A 35 28.86 -9.72 3.46
CA ALA A 35 30.31 -9.81 3.44
C ALA A 35 30.81 -10.48 2.15
N ALA A 36 31.84 -9.92 1.52
CA ALA A 36 32.42 -10.41 0.27
C ALA A 36 31.46 -10.54 -0.94
N SER A 37 30.29 -9.88 -0.92
CA SER A 37 29.35 -9.81 -2.04
C SER A 37 28.91 -8.38 -2.32
N ASP A 38 28.64 -8.06 -3.59
CA ASP A 38 28.04 -6.78 -3.98
C ASP A 38 26.52 -6.76 -3.76
N LYS A 39 25.91 -7.89 -3.39
CA LYS A 39 24.50 -7.94 -2.99
C LYS A 39 24.30 -7.39 -1.57
N VAL A 40 23.09 -6.90 -1.32
CA VAL A 40 22.63 -6.51 0.02
C VAL A 40 21.40 -7.30 0.40
N ILE A 41 21.11 -7.34 1.70
CA ILE A 41 19.84 -7.83 2.22
C ILE A 41 18.98 -6.61 2.49
N ASP A 42 17.84 -6.53 1.83
CA ASP A 42 16.96 -5.36 1.77
C ASP A 42 15.54 -5.64 2.27
N ALA A 43 15.33 -6.82 2.87
CA ALA A 43 14.05 -7.28 3.37
C ALA A 43 14.26 -8.20 4.57
N GLU A 44 14.33 -7.60 5.76
CA GLU A 44 14.45 -8.32 7.02
C GLU A 44 13.17 -8.21 7.83
N LEU A 45 12.87 -9.26 8.59
CA LEU A 45 11.68 -9.31 9.40
C LEU A 45 11.80 -8.32 10.56
N GLU A 46 10.72 -7.58 10.81
CA GLU A 46 10.57 -6.76 11.99
C GLU A 46 9.33 -7.24 12.76
N VAL A 47 9.53 -7.47 14.05
CA VAL A 47 8.49 -7.92 14.97
C VAL A 47 7.99 -6.71 15.73
N ASN A 48 6.67 -6.51 15.76
CA ASN A 48 6.04 -5.38 16.43
C ASN A 48 4.95 -5.88 17.36
N TRP A 49 4.75 -5.20 18.48
CA TRP A 49 3.72 -5.54 19.44
C TRP A 49 3.23 -4.31 20.19
N ASP A 50 2.10 -4.49 20.85
CA ASP A 50 1.48 -3.46 21.68
C ASP A 50 0.69 -4.21 22.75
N LEU A 51 0.96 -3.86 24.01
CA LEU A 51 0.50 -4.56 25.20
C LEU A 51 -0.66 -3.79 25.84
N ASP A 52 -1.72 -3.58 25.08
CA ASP A 52 -2.97 -3.05 25.61
C ASP A 52 -3.71 -4.16 26.37
N CYS A 53 -3.37 -4.30 27.65
CA CYS A 53 -3.86 -5.34 28.52
C CYS A 53 -4.84 -4.78 29.56
N PRO A 54 -5.98 -5.45 29.79
CA PRO A 54 -6.87 -5.12 30.91
C PRO A 54 -6.11 -5.13 32.23
N THR A 55 -6.48 -4.25 33.17
CA THR A 55 -5.80 -4.06 34.46
C THR A 55 -5.72 -5.31 35.34
N ASN A 56 -6.53 -6.32 35.06
CA ASN A 56 -6.59 -7.60 35.78
C ASN A 56 -5.87 -8.76 35.07
N ILE A 57 -5.20 -8.52 33.93
CA ILE A 57 -4.50 -9.55 33.17
C ILE A 57 -3.01 -9.22 33.13
N GLU A 58 -2.18 -10.19 33.51
CA GLU A 58 -0.73 -10.02 33.41
C GLU A 58 -0.28 -9.93 31.95
N PRO A 59 0.63 -9.00 31.61
CA PRO A 59 1.14 -8.87 30.25
C PRO A 59 1.95 -10.11 29.84
N PRO A 60 2.01 -10.43 28.53
CA PRO A 60 2.89 -11.47 28.01
C PRO A 60 4.35 -11.17 28.37
N ASP A 61 5.15 -12.21 28.54
CA ASP A 61 6.57 -12.09 28.92
C ASP A 61 7.50 -12.21 27.71
N ASN A 62 7.09 -13.00 26.70
CA ASN A 62 7.95 -13.35 25.57
C ASN A 62 7.21 -13.34 24.23
N ILE A 63 7.94 -13.04 23.16
CA ILE A 63 7.55 -13.35 21.78
C ILE A 63 8.46 -14.45 21.25
N LYS A 64 7.87 -15.40 20.50
CA LYS A 64 8.62 -16.39 19.74
C LYS A 64 8.29 -16.26 18.25
N VAL A 65 9.32 -16.28 17.41
CA VAL A 65 9.21 -16.20 15.95
C VAL A 65 9.47 -17.58 15.34
N PHE A 66 8.67 -17.95 14.33
CA PHE A 66 8.71 -19.24 13.67
C PHE A 66 8.65 -19.09 12.15
N ASN A 67 9.08 -20.12 11.44
CA ASN A 67 9.01 -20.24 9.97
C ASN A 67 7.80 -21.04 9.46
N ALA A 68 6.87 -21.37 10.35
CA ALA A 68 5.59 -22.01 10.06
C ALA A 68 4.65 -21.77 11.24
N ASP A 69 3.37 -22.12 11.07
CA ASP A 69 2.35 -21.87 12.09
C ASP A 69 2.61 -22.68 13.38
N PRO A 70 2.91 -22.02 14.52
CA PRO A 70 3.17 -22.69 15.79
C PRO A 70 1.93 -23.32 16.43
N ILE A 71 0.72 -22.94 16.01
CA ILE A 71 -0.53 -23.53 16.52
C ILE A 71 -0.69 -24.97 16.03
N HIS A 72 -0.41 -25.20 14.75
CA HIS A 72 -0.61 -26.48 14.09
C HIS A 72 0.58 -27.45 14.26
N ASN A 73 1.77 -26.93 14.57
CA ASN A 73 2.96 -27.75 14.79
C ASN A 73 3.71 -27.34 16.06
N LYS A 74 3.41 -28.02 17.17
CA LYS A 74 4.02 -27.78 18.48
C LYS A 74 5.49 -28.20 18.58
N SER A 75 6.02 -28.93 17.60
CA SER A 75 7.42 -29.37 17.56
C SER A 75 8.35 -28.33 16.93
N LEU A 76 7.80 -27.24 16.37
CA LEU A 76 8.58 -26.16 15.78
C LEU A 76 9.49 -25.52 16.83
N GLN A 77 10.77 -25.38 16.48
CA GLN A 77 11.72 -24.59 17.25
C GLN A 77 11.62 -23.12 16.82
N PRO A 78 11.59 -22.18 17.77
CA PRO A 78 11.59 -20.77 17.43
C PRO A 78 12.92 -20.36 16.81
N GLU A 79 12.87 -19.57 15.74
CA GLU A 79 14.06 -18.96 15.11
C GLU A 79 14.59 -17.79 15.96
N LEU A 80 13.72 -17.16 16.75
CA LEU A 80 14.02 -16.07 17.64
C LEU A 80 13.09 -16.11 18.86
N ILE A 81 13.64 -15.83 20.04
CA ILE A 81 12.89 -15.61 21.28
C ILE A 81 13.24 -14.22 21.79
N LEU A 82 12.23 -13.41 22.05
CA LEU A 82 12.36 -12.05 22.56
C LEU A 82 11.75 -11.96 23.95
N THR A 83 12.52 -11.44 24.91
CA THR A 83 12.01 -11.06 26.23
C THR A 83 11.41 -9.67 26.13
N LEU A 84 10.11 -9.53 26.38
CA LEU A 84 9.40 -8.26 26.16
C LEU A 84 9.89 -7.13 27.07
N ALA A 85 10.32 -7.45 28.29
CA ALA A 85 10.86 -6.47 29.24
C ALA A 85 12.18 -5.82 28.78
N GLU A 86 12.93 -6.46 27.86
CA GLU A 86 14.19 -5.93 27.31
C GLU A 86 13.95 -4.95 26.16
N HIS A 87 12.72 -4.89 25.65
CA HIS A 87 12.32 -4.13 24.46
C HIS A 87 11.07 -3.26 24.73
N PRO A 88 11.14 -2.26 25.63
CA PRO A 88 9.98 -1.43 25.99
C PRO A 88 9.42 -0.61 24.81
N GLU A 89 10.17 -0.45 23.73
CA GLU A 89 9.82 0.29 22.53
C GLU A 89 8.69 -0.33 21.69
N GLY A 90 8.33 -1.60 21.92
CA GLY A 90 7.23 -2.26 21.20
C GLY A 90 7.60 -2.84 19.85
N TYR A 91 8.88 -2.93 19.50
CA TYR A 91 9.34 -3.56 18.26
C TYR A 91 10.75 -4.13 18.38
N TYR A 92 11.12 -5.04 17.48
CA TYR A 92 12.46 -5.57 17.36
C TYR A 92 12.80 -5.86 15.90
N ARG A 93 13.94 -5.34 15.45
CA ARG A 93 14.48 -5.60 14.09
C ARG A 93 15.34 -6.85 14.14
N THR A 94 14.94 -7.87 13.39
CA THR A 94 15.66 -9.14 13.34
C THR A 94 16.74 -9.14 12.26
N ASN A 95 17.56 -10.19 12.23
CA ASN A 95 18.40 -10.56 11.10
C ASN A 95 17.78 -11.67 10.22
N ILE A 96 16.49 -11.97 10.41
CA ILE A 96 15.77 -13.01 9.68
C ILE A 96 15.39 -12.46 8.31
N GLU A 97 15.94 -13.07 7.26
CA GLU A 97 15.72 -12.66 5.89
C GLU A 97 14.32 -13.09 5.40
N VAL A 98 13.55 -12.12 4.92
CA VAL A 98 12.25 -12.36 4.27
C VAL A 98 12.45 -12.52 2.76
N GLY A 99 13.36 -11.75 2.17
CA GLY A 99 13.65 -11.78 0.73
C GLY A 99 12.42 -11.40 -0.11
N ARG A 100 12.19 -12.13 -1.20
CA ARG A 100 11.03 -11.99 -2.11
C ARG A 100 10.33 -13.35 -2.21
N PRO A 101 9.55 -13.74 -1.18
CA PRO A 101 8.98 -15.08 -1.11
C PRO A 101 7.89 -15.28 -2.17
N SER A 102 7.65 -16.54 -2.52
CA SER A 102 6.48 -16.97 -3.28
C SER A 102 5.19 -16.54 -2.57
N LEU A 103 4.24 -16.03 -3.35
CA LEU A 103 2.92 -15.58 -2.94
C LEU A 103 1.96 -16.79 -2.83
N PRO A 104 1.59 -17.20 -1.60
CA PRO A 104 0.79 -18.39 -1.34
C PRO A 104 -0.62 -18.26 -1.92
N GLY A 105 -1.37 -19.37 -1.97
CA GLY A 105 -2.76 -19.37 -2.47
C GLY A 105 -2.86 -19.22 -3.99
N GLY A 106 -1.80 -19.54 -4.73
CA GLY A 106 -1.75 -19.48 -6.20
C GLY A 106 -1.45 -18.09 -6.77
N TRP A 107 -1.11 -17.11 -5.93
CA TRP A 107 -0.93 -15.71 -6.33
C TRP A 107 0.41 -15.40 -7.01
N ASP A 108 1.29 -16.39 -7.20
CA ASP A 108 2.49 -16.29 -8.04
C ASP A 108 2.23 -16.49 -9.54
N ALA A 109 1.19 -17.23 -9.89
CA ALA A 109 0.94 -17.64 -11.27
C ALA A 109 -0.09 -16.71 -11.91
N THR A 110 0.35 -15.89 -12.87
CA THR A 110 -0.58 -15.13 -13.72
C THR A 110 -1.50 -16.10 -14.47
N GLY A 111 -2.81 -16.04 -14.21
CA GLY A 111 -3.82 -16.90 -14.84
C GLY A 111 -4.06 -18.26 -14.17
N GLY A 112 -3.40 -18.57 -13.05
CA GLY A 112 -3.69 -19.75 -12.23
C GLY A 112 -4.98 -19.59 -11.40
N ALA A 113 -5.48 -20.70 -10.86
CA ALA A 113 -6.56 -20.65 -9.88
C ALA A 113 -6.05 -20.00 -8.58
N THR A 114 -6.55 -18.81 -8.25
CA THR A 114 -6.19 -18.09 -7.03
C THR A 114 -7.24 -18.31 -5.93
N LEU A 115 -6.77 -18.49 -4.70
CA LEU A 115 -7.64 -18.63 -3.53
C LEU A 115 -7.96 -17.25 -2.93
N PRO A 116 -9.23 -16.94 -2.66
CA PRO A 116 -9.60 -15.71 -1.96
C PRO A 116 -9.18 -15.77 -0.49
N GLY A 117 -9.25 -14.63 0.19
CA GLY A 117 -8.93 -14.49 1.61
C GLY A 117 -7.47 -14.17 1.89
N PRO A 118 -7.14 -13.88 3.17
CA PRO A 118 -5.77 -13.70 3.61
C PRO A 118 -4.99 -15.01 3.56
N HIS A 119 -3.71 -14.92 3.19
CA HIS A 119 -2.78 -16.05 3.22
C HIS A 119 -1.50 -15.67 3.97
N CYS A 120 -1.06 -16.54 4.87
CA CYS A 120 0.21 -16.38 5.58
C CYS A 120 1.39 -16.71 4.67
N LEU A 121 2.40 -15.85 4.71
CA LEU A 121 3.77 -16.16 4.29
C LEU A 121 4.45 -17.03 5.36
N LYS A 122 5.74 -17.30 5.13
CA LYS A 122 6.56 -18.20 5.96
C LYS A 122 6.67 -17.77 7.44
N HIS A 123 6.67 -16.47 7.74
CA HIS A 123 7.04 -16.00 9.08
C HIS A 123 5.82 -15.77 9.99
N TYR A 124 5.92 -16.28 11.22
CA TYR A 124 4.92 -16.18 12.28
C TYR A 124 5.57 -15.62 13.55
N ALA A 125 4.83 -14.82 14.30
CA ALA A 125 5.21 -14.37 15.64
C ALA A 125 4.07 -14.68 16.61
N ALA A 126 4.42 -15.15 17.81
CA ALA A 126 3.45 -15.55 18.82
C ALA A 126 3.82 -15.00 20.20
N LEU A 127 2.82 -14.52 20.93
CA LEU A 127 2.92 -14.05 22.30
C LEU A 127 2.78 -15.21 23.29
N TYR A 128 3.61 -15.18 24.33
CA TYR A 128 3.60 -16.16 25.41
C TYR A 128 3.64 -15.50 26.78
N LYS A 129 2.91 -16.10 27.73
CA LYS A 129 2.99 -15.80 29.18
C LYS A 129 3.36 -17.07 29.91
N ASN A 130 4.42 -17.08 30.72
CA ASN A 130 4.86 -18.29 31.45
C ASN A 130 4.91 -19.55 30.55
N ASN A 131 5.40 -19.37 29.31
CA ASN A 131 5.48 -20.40 28.27
C ASN A 131 4.12 -20.92 27.73
N ILE A 132 3.01 -20.30 28.10
CA ILE A 132 1.65 -20.54 27.58
C ILE A 132 1.41 -19.64 26.37
N PHE A 133 0.99 -20.24 25.25
CA PHE A 133 0.62 -19.52 24.03
C PHE A 133 -0.62 -18.65 24.26
N LEU A 134 -0.57 -17.40 23.82
CA LEU A 134 -1.70 -16.47 23.89
C LEU A 134 -2.31 -16.20 22.52
N THR A 135 -1.51 -15.71 21.59
CA THR A 135 -1.93 -15.40 20.22
C THR A 135 -0.75 -15.42 19.27
N SER A 136 -1.03 -15.57 17.98
CA SER A 136 -0.05 -15.40 16.92
C SER A 136 -0.56 -14.53 15.80
N SER A 137 0.38 -14.04 15.00
CA SER A 137 0.14 -13.43 13.71
C SER A 137 1.23 -13.89 12.74
N CYS A 138 1.00 -13.73 11.46
CA CYS A 138 1.96 -14.04 10.41
C CYS A 138 2.10 -12.84 9.48
N LEU A 139 3.19 -12.79 8.72
CA LEU A 139 3.28 -11.85 7.60
C LEU A 139 2.30 -12.32 6.51
N GLN A 140 1.42 -11.45 6.01
CA GLN A 140 0.27 -11.86 5.18
C GLN A 140 0.16 -11.10 3.87
N ILE A 141 -0.49 -11.76 2.90
CA ILE A 141 -1.10 -11.12 1.75
C ILE A 141 -2.62 -11.01 1.94
N TRP A 142 -3.22 -9.95 1.38
CA TRP A 142 -4.66 -9.66 1.47
C TRP A 142 -5.25 -9.38 0.07
N PRO A 143 -5.22 -10.36 -0.84
CA PRO A 143 -5.45 -10.11 -2.27
C PRO A 143 -6.90 -9.77 -2.61
N THR A 144 -7.89 -10.17 -1.79
CA THR A 144 -9.32 -10.00 -2.07
C THR A 144 -10.11 -9.34 -0.93
N TRP A 145 -9.43 -8.58 -0.08
CA TRP A 145 -10.01 -8.09 1.18
C TRP A 145 -11.27 -7.26 1.01
N MET A 146 -11.40 -6.47 -0.08
CA MET A 146 -12.59 -5.63 -0.28
C MET A 146 -13.82 -6.50 -0.53
N TYR A 147 -13.68 -7.52 -1.40
CA TYR A 147 -14.79 -8.39 -1.79
C TYR A 147 -15.10 -9.50 -0.77
N ASP A 148 -14.08 -9.99 -0.06
CA ASP A 148 -14.27 -10.95 1.03
C ASP A 148 -15.14 -10.34 2.14
N LEU A 149 -14.93 -9.04 2.40
CA LEU A 149 -15.68 -8.26 3.38
C LEU A 149 -16.89 -7.51 2.79
N ARG A 150 -17.33 -7.85 1.56
CA ARG A 150 -18.39 -7.10 0.83
C ARG A 150 -19.68 -6.88 1.60
N ARG A 151 -20.07 -7.83 2.46
CA ARG A 151 -21.30 -7.70 3.28
C ARG A 151 -21.19 -6.60 4.33
N GLN A 152 -19.98 -6.35 4.82
CA GLN A 152 -19.70 -5.30 5.79
C GLN A 152 -19.43 -4.00 5.03
N LEU A 153 -18.53 -4.02 4.06
CA LEU A 153 -18.02 -2.81 3.42
C LEU A 153 -18.92 -2.24 2.33
N GLY A 154 -19.85 -3.03 1.78
CA GLY A 154 -20.57 -2.71 0.55
C GLY A 154 -21.34 -1.39 0.54
N ARG A 155 -21.82 -0.93 1.71
CA ARG A 155 -22.56 0.33 1.84
C ARG A 155 -21.67 1.56 1.99
N LEU A 156 -20.37 1.38 2.16
CA LEU A 156 -19.45 2.51 2.31
C LEU A 156 -19.17 3.15 0.95
N PRO A 157 -19.34 4.49 0.81
CA PRO A 157 -18.88 5.22 -0.36
C PRO A 157 -17.34 5.20 -0.43
N ILE A 158 -16.79 5.12 -1.65
CA ILE A 158 -15.35 4.96 -1.88
C ILE A 158 -14.51 6.07 -1.22
N GLY A 159 -15.00 7.31 -1.22
CA GLY A 159 -14.36 8.46 -0.57
C GLY A 159 -14.44 8.45 0.97
N SER A 160 -15.15 7.51 1.58
CA SER A 160 -15.16 7.30 3.03
C SER A 160 -14.21 6.22 3.52
N LEU A 161 -13.79 5.30 2.64
CA LEU A 161 -12.88 4.22 3.01
C LEU A 161 -11.53 4.79 3.41
N MET A 162 -10.84 4.13 4.33
CA MET A 162 -9.39 4.20 4.45
C MET A 162 -8.76 3.17 3.51
N ILE A 163 -7.93 3.61 2.57
CA ILE A 163 -7.39 2.81 1.48
C ILE A 163 -5.86 2.83 1.57
N PRO A 164 -5.20 1.66 1.67
CA PRO A 164 -3.75 1.59 1.68
C PRO A 164 -3.21 1.82 0.25
N GLY A 165 -2.20 2.67 0.15
CA GLY A 165 -1.59 3.12 -1.08
C GLY A 165 -0.07 3.09 -1.04
N THR A 166 0.57 3.23 -2.20
CA THR A 166 2.02 3.38 -2.32
C THR A 166 2.39 4.67 -3.02
N HIS A 167 3.37 5.39 -2.48
CA HIS A 167 3.96 6.56 -3.13
C HIS A 167 4.92 6.10 -4.24
N ASN A 168 4.84 6.75 -5.41
CA ASN A 168 5.69 6.43 -6.56
C ASN A 168 5.69 4.92 -6.88
N SER A 169 4.51 4.31 -7.00
CA SER A 169 4.31 2.85 -6.90
C SER A 169 5.15 2.02 -7.89
N GLY A 170 5.50 2.59 -9.05
CA GLY A 170 6.33 1.94 -10.05
C GLY A 170 7.84 2.13 -9.87
N CYS A 171 8.31 2.73 -8.77
CA CYS A 171 9.72 2.98 -8.49
C CYS A 171 10.32 1.86 -7.63
N TYR A 172 10.45 0.67 -8.23
CA TYR A 172 11.03 -0.55 -7.64
C TYR A 172 12.05 -1.18 -8.60
N LYS A 173 12.80 -2.18 -8.13
CA LYS A 173 13.70 -3.01 -8.95
C LYS A 173 13.26 -4.48 -8.88
N HIS A 174 13.25 -5.17 -10.03
CA HIS A 174 12.89 -6.61 -10.09
C HIS A 174 14.00 -7.52 -9.54
N GLU A 175 15.26 -7.13 -9.75
CA GLU A 175 16.43 -7.89 -9.30
C GLU A 175 16.78 -7.56 -7.84
N ASP A 176 17.59 -8.43 -7.23
CA ASP A 176 18.22 -8.15 -5.95
C ASP A 176 18.98 -6.82 -5.99
N LEU A 177 18.92 -6.09 -4.87
CA LEU A 177 19.70 -4.87 -4.76
C LEU A 177 21.18 -5.17 -4.62
N THR A 178 21.97 -4.38 -5.34
CA THR A 178 23.41 -4.29 -5.16
C THR A 178 23.74 -3.18 -4.17
N ARG A 179 24.99 -3.13 -3.69
CA ARG A 179 25.48 -2.01 -2.87
C ARG A 179 25.30 -0.70 -3.64
N LYS A 180 25.60 -0.67 -4.94
CA LYS A 180 25.41 0.52 -5.78
C LYS A 180 23.96 1.00 -5.77
N ASP A 181 22.99 0.10 -5.89
CA ASP A 181 21.57 0.47 -5.86
C ASP A 181 21.15 0.96 -4.47
N ALA A 182 21.63 0.29 -3.42
CA ALA A 182 21.39 0.69 -2.04
C ALA A 182 21.99 2.08 -1.73
N PHE A 183 23.08 2.44 -2.41
CA PHE A 183 23.69 3.76 -2.37
C PHE A 183 23.00 4.78 -3.30
N GLN A 184 22.24 4.34 -4.33
CA GLN A 184 21.28 5.18 -5.08
C GLN A 184 19.99 5.42 -4.27
N LYS A 185 20.19 5.85 -3.03
CA LYS A 185 19.24 5.84 -1.92
C LYS A 185 18.01 6.75 -2.05
N TYR A 186 17.93 7.54 -3.13
CA TYR A 186 16.81 8.47 -3.40
C TYR A 186 15.97 8.09 -4.62
N LEU A 187 16.19 6.88 -5.18
CA LEU A 187 15.56 6.48 -6.44
C LEU A 187 14.33 5.60 -6.26
N LEU A 188 14.44 4.61 -5.38
CA LEU A 188 13.42 3.59 -5.18
C LEU A 188 12.57 3.95 -3.97
N THR A 189 11.25 3.82 -4.11
CA THR A 189 10.28 4.04 -3.04
C THR A 189 9.57 2.75 -2.65
N GLN A 190 9.70 1.68 -3.44
CA GLN A 190 9.05 0.39 -3.18
C GLN A 190 10.00 -0.78 -3.43
N ASP A 191 9.83 -1.85 -2.65
CA ASP A 191 10.65 -3.09 -2.72
C ASP A 191 9.98 -4.23 -3.49
N ARG A 192 8.77 -3.98 -3.97
CA ARG A 192 7.91 -4.96 -4.61
C ARG A 192 7.35 -4.37 -5.89
N ASP A 193 7.17 -5.22 -6.88
CA ASP A 193 6.46 -4.83 -8.10
C ASP A 193 4.98 -4.54 -7.83
N VAL A 194 4.30 -3.97 -8.82
CA VAL A 194 2.91 -3.52 -8.66
C VAL A 194 1.97 -4.70 -8.45
N TRP A 195 2.22 -5.84 -9.10
CA TRP A 195 1.46 -7.08 -8.83
C TRP A 195 1.53 -7.43 -7.35
N THR A 196 2.74 -7.51 -6.79
CA THR A 196 2.96 -7.91 -5.40
C THR A 196 2.38 -6.88 -4.43
N GLN A 197 2.49 -5.58 -4.71
CA GLN A 197 1.82 -4.53 -3.93
C GLN A 197 0.29 -4.77 -3.86
N LEU A 198 -0.35 -5.04 -5.01
CA LEU A 198 -1.79 -5.30 -5.09
C LEU A 198 -2.17 -6.61 -4.35
N VAL A 199 -1.41 -7.68 -4.53
CA VAL A 199 -1.64 -8.96 -3.83
C VAL A 199 -1.52 -8.81 -2.32
N HIS A 200 -0.57 -8.01 -1.84
CA HIS A 200 -0.47 -7.73 -0.40
C HIS A 200 -1.66 -6.97 0.15
N GLY A 201 -2.36 -6.15 -0.66
CA GLY A 201 -3.59 -5.47 -0.26
C GLY A 201 -3.66 -3.98 -0.62
N ILE A 202 -2.63 -3.44 -1.28
CA ILE A 202 -2.63 -2.06 -1.79
C ILE A 202 -3.74 -1.88 -2.82
N ARG A 203 -4.46 -0.75 -2.78
CA ARG A 203 -5.54 -0.44 -3.74
C ARG A 203 -5.43 0.96 -4.35
N TYR A 204 -4.44 1.73 -3.94
CA TYR A 204 -4.09 3.02 -4.56
C TYR A 204 -2.65 3.00 -5.05
N LEU A 205 -2.44 3.40 -6.30
CA LEU A 205 -1.12 3.46 -6.91
C LEU A 205 -0.87 4.89 -7.45
N ASP A 206 0.17 5.54 -6.93
CA ASP A 206 0.62 6.87 -7.36
C ASP A 206 1.66 6.73 -8.49
N ILE A 207 1.23 7.07 -9.71
CA ILE A 207 2.01 6.89 -10.94
C ILE A 207 2.47 8.26 -11.48
N ARG A 208 3.79 8.42 -11.61
CA ARG A 208 4.41 9.58 -12.28
C ARG A 208 4.97 9.17 -13.63
N VAL A 209 4.52 9.80 -14.72
CA VAL A 209 4.83 9.34 -16.08
C VAL A 209 5.78 10.27 -16.82
N GLY A 210 6.87 9.71 -17.35
CA GLY A 210 7.75 10.34 -18.34
C GLY A 210 7.47 9.84 -19.76
N HIS A 211 7.67 10.69 -20.76
CA HIS A 211 7.67 10.32 -22.17
C HIS A 211 9.04 10.59 -22.80
N TYR A 212 9.66 9.55 -23.35
CA TYR A 212 11.01 9.60 -23.89
C TYR A 212 11.02 9.37 -25.41
N PRO A 213 11.99 9.94 -26.15
CA PRO A 213 12.20 9.60 -27.55
C PRO A 213 12.63 8.13 -27.69
N PRO A 214 12.41 7.51 -28.87
CA PRO A 214 12.93 6.17 -29.14
C PRO A 214 14.48 6.16 -29.04
N PRO A 215 15.10 5.01 -28.71
CA PRO A 215 16.55 4.87 -28.81
C PRO A 215 17.02 5.25 -30.22
N MET A 216 17.99 6.15 -30.35
CA MET A 216 18.60 6.44 -31.64
C MET A 216 19.34 5.20 -32.14
N HIS A 217 18.77 4.50 -33.12
CA HIS A 217 19.53 3.57 -33.95
C HIS A 217 20.08 4.34 -35.16
N ASN A 218 21.42 4.36 -35.28
CA ASN A 218 22.24 4.88 -36.39
C ASN A 218 21.47 5.64 -37.48
N GLY A 219 21.36 6.97 -37.34
CA GLY A 219 21.08 7.89 -38.45
C GLY A 219 19.66 7.90 -39.03
N SER A 220 18.75 7.02 -38.60
CA SER A 220 17.35 7.10 -39.04
C SER A 220 16.58 8.08 -38.17
N HIS A 221 16.17 9.21 -38.74
CA HIS A 221 15.08 10.03 -38.19
C HIS A 221 13.80 9.20 -38.24
N SER A 222 13.56 8.39 -37.21
CA SER A 222 12.27 7.73 -37.04
C SER A 222 11.25 8.82 -36.77
N THR A 223 10.38 9.06 -37.75
CA THR A 223 9.14 9.81 -37.58
C THR A 223 8.35 9.21 -36.42
N ASP A 224 7.51 10.03 -35.78
CA ASP A 224 6.60 9.62 -34.70
C ASP A 224 5.54 8.64 -35.23
N ASP A 225 5.94 7.45 -35.66
CA ASP A 225 5.05 6.41 -36.16
C ASP A 225 4.15 5.93 -35.01
N ALA A 226 2.86 6.13 -35.20
CA ALA A 226 1.82 5.89 -34.21
C ALA A 226 1.74 4.43 -33.70
N ASN A 227 2.31 3.49 -34.45
CA ASN A 227 2.26 2.05 -34.17
C ASN A 227 3.34 1.55 -33.19
N HIS A 228 4.36 2.34 -32.83
CA HIS A 228 5.40 1.97 -31.84
C HIS A 228 5.41 2.92 -30.63
N THR A 229 4.23 3.30 -30.16
CA THR A 229 4.02 4.35 -29.14
C THR A 229 4.09 3.85 -27.70
N SER A 230 3.98 2.53 -27.47
CA SER A 230 3.91 2.00 -26.10
C SER A 230 5.25 1.99 -25.36
N GLY A 231 6.37 1.82 -26.08
CA GLY A 231 7.71 1.79 -25.48
C GLY A 231 8.26 3.15 -25.03
N ARG A 232 7.50 4.24 -25.23
CA ARG A 232 7.94 5.61 -24.93
C ARG A 232 7.53 6.12 -23.57
N PHE A 233 6.56 5.47 -22.92
CA PHE A 233 6.06 5.85 -21.60
C PHE A 233 6.75 5.06 -20.50
N TRP A 234 7.24 5.78 -19.50
CA TRP A 234 7.98 5.23 -18.37
C TRP A 234 7.44 5.80 -17.06
N VAL A 235 7.56 5.02 -15.99
CA VAL A 235 7.42 5.52 -14.63
C VAL A 235 8.71 6.23 -14.22
N ASN A 236 8.55 7.38 -13.60
CA ASN A 236 9.65 8.21 -13.13
C ASN A 236 9.61 8.42 -11.62
N HIS A 237 10.78 8.53 -11.01
CA HIS A 237 10.96 9.26 -9.77
C HIS A 237 11.54 10.64 -10.12
N ASP A 238 10.72 11.68 -10.02
CA ASP A 238 11.02 13.02 -10.55
C ASP A 238 11.48 12.97 -12.01
N VAL A 239 12.72 13.37 -12.30
CA VAL A 239 13.26 13.39 -13.67
C VAL A 239 13.91 12.07 -14.09
N ILE A 240 14.06 11.12 -13.17
CA ILE A 240 14.76 9.86 -13.42
C ILE A 240 13.79 8.78 -13.86
N ARG A 241 14.12 8.15 -14.99
CA ARG A 241 13.38 7.05 -15.61
C ARG A 241 13.64 5.73 -14.87
N ILE A 242 12.59 5.04 -14.42
CA ILE A 242 12.71 3.80 -13.62
C ILE A 242 12.24 2.57 -14.41
N ASN A 243 10.93 2.33 -14.47
CA ASN A 243 10.33 1.15 -15.10
C ASN A 243 9.47 1.52 -16.31
N PRO A 244 9.35 0.67 -17.33
CA PRO A 244 8.39 0.88 -18.41
C PRO A 244 6.97 0.95 -17.86
N LEU A 245 6.17 1.93 -18.29
CA LEU A 245 4.78 2.06 -17.83
C LEU A 245 3.93 0.83 -18.20
N ALA A 246 4.26 0.19 -19.33
CA ALA A 246 3.59 -1.03 -19.79
C ALA A 246 3.63 -2.17 -18.76
N THR A 247 4.71 -2.28 -17.98
CA THR A 247 4.81 -3.30 -16.91
C THR A 247 3.75 -3.07 -15.83
N ILE A 248 3.61 -1.83 -15.37
CA ILE A 248 2.63 -1.44 -14.35
C ILE A 248 1.20 -1.67 -14.87
N ILE A 249 0.92 -1.27 -16.11
CA ILE A 249 -0.39 -1.48 -16.74
C ILE A 249 -0.74 -2.98 -16.80
N ARG A 250 0.23 -3.82 -17.19
CA ARG A 250 0.05 -5.28 -17.25
C ARG A 250 -0.21 -5.88 -15.88
N ASP A 251 0.54 -5.47 -14.85
CA ASP A 251 0.36 -5.97 -13.48
C ASP A 251 -1.05 -5.66 -12.96
N VAL A 252 -1.52 -4.42 -13.16
CA VAL A 252 -2.87 -3.98 -12.75
C VAL A 252 -3.93 -4.74 -13.52
N ARG A 253 -3.76 -4.91 -14.85
CA ARG A 253 -4.69 -5.66 -15.68
C ARG A 253 -4.83 -7.10 -15.20
N ASN A 254 -3.70 -7.79 -15.06
CA ASN A 254 -3.67 -9.17 -14.60
C ASN A 254 -4.29 -9.30 -13.22
N PHE A 255 -3.96 -8.40 -12.28
CA PHE A 255 -4.50 -8.45 -10.93
C PHE A 255 -6.02 -8.30 -10.95
N LEU A 256 -6.53 -7.33 -11.71
CA LEU A 256 -7.95 -7.15 -11.85
C LEU A 256 -8.57 -8.43 -12.44
N ASP A 257 -8.03 -9.03 -13.49
CA ASP A 257 -8.60 -10.24 -14.10
C ASP A 257 -8.80 -11.41 -13.14
N VAL A 258 -7.88 -11.60 -12.19
CA VAL A 258 -7.99 -12.65 -11.17
C VAL A 258 -8.80 -12.21 -9.94
N ALA A 259 -8.60 -10.98 -9.45
CA ALA A 259 -9.23 -10.43 -8.25
C ALA A 259 -10.53 -9.69 -8.61
N ARG A 260 -11.53 -10.43 -9.11
CA ARG A 260 -12.74 -9.87 -9.76
C ARG A 260 -13.56 -8.89 -8.93
N GLY A 261 -13.47 -8.94 -7.61
CA GLY A 261 -14.18 -8.07 -6.69
C GLY A 261 -13.37 -6.88 -6.16
N GLU A 262 -12.11 -6.73 -6.54
CA GLU A 262 -11.28 -5.65 -6.01
C GLU A 262 -11.40 -4.38 -6.84
N VAL A 263 -11.37 -3.24 -6.14
CA VAL A 263 -11.40 -1.90 -6.72
C VAL A 263 -10.01 -1.28 -6.64
N VAL A 264 -9.43 -0.90 -7.78
CA VAL A 264 -8.10 -0.29 -7.84
C VAL A 264 -8.20 1.16 -8.29
N ILE A 265 -7.42 2.04 -7.67
CA ILE A 265 -7.27 3.45 -8.02
C ILE A 265 -5.88 3.66 -8.60
N LEU A 266 -5.81 4.04 -9.88
CA LEU A 266 -4.59 4.50 -10.54
C LEU A 266 -4.60 6.02 -10.59
N ASP A 267 -3.71 6.66 -9.84
CA ASP A 267 -3.51 8.10 -9.89
C ASP A 267 -2.32 8.43 -10.80
N PHE A 268 -2.61 8.84 -12.04
CA PHE A 268 -1.62 9.44 -12.92
C PHE A 268 -1.38 10.88 -12.48
N HIS A 269 -0.68 11.02 -11.35
CA HIS A 269 -0.64 12.25 -10.58
C HIS A 269 0.18 13.35 -11.26
N ARG A 270 1.38 13.00 -11.73
CA ARG A 270 2.35 13.94 -12.32
C ARG A 270 2.98 13.41 -13.60
N PHE A 271 3.40 14.34 -14.45
CA PHE A 271 4.00 14.06 -15.75
C PHE A 271 5.38 14.74 -15.89
N PRO A 272 6.37 14.34 -15.09
CA PRO A 272 7.58 15.13 -14.84
C PRO A 272 8.49 15.32 -16.06
N VAL A 273 8.43 14.44 -17.06
CA VAL A 273 9.34 14.50 -18.23
C VAL A 273 8.57 14.34 -19.52
N GLY A 274 8.75 15.30 -20.43
CA GLY A 274 8.30 15.16 -21.80
C GLY A 274 6.79 15.29 -22.00
N PHE A 275 6.04 16.00 -21.15
CA PHE A 275 4.61 16.30 -21.40
C PHE A 275 4.31 17.79 -21.58
N GLU A 276 5.19 18.66 -21.07
CA GLU A 276 5.05 20.12 -21.17
C GLU A 276 4.84 20.57 -22.62
N SER A 277 3.80 21.38 -22.86
CA SER A 277 3.41 21.89 -24.18
C SER A 277 3.19 20.81 -25.25
N ARG A 278 2.84 19.57 -24.85
CA ARG A 278 2.66 18.42 -25.76
C ARG A 278 1.34 17.67 -25.48
N PRO A 279 0.17 18.30 -25.67
CA PRO A 279 -1.14 17.68 -25.38
C PRO A 279 -1.37 16.35 -26.13
N SER A 280 -0.77 16.17 -27.32
CA SER A 280 -0.83 14.91 -28.06
C SER A 280 -0.22 13.71 -27.32
N ARG A 281 0.73 13.93 -26.39
CA ARG A 281 1.31 12.88 -25.55
C ARG A 281 0.32 12.40 -24.49
N HIS A 282 -0.41 13.32 -23.86
CA HIS A 282 -1.51 12.97 -22.96
C HIS A 282 -2.61 12.21 -23.69
N ARG A 283 -3.04 12.70 -24.85
CA ARG A 283 -4.05 12.02 -25.68
C ARG A 283 -3.67 10.58 -26.02
N ARG A 284 -2.41 10.36 -26.43
CA ARG A 284 -1.89 9.01 -26.71
C ARG A 284 -1.89 8.12 -25.47
N LEU A 285 -1.50 8.65 -24.31
CA LEU A 285 -1.54 7.92 -23.05
C LEU A 285 -2.97 7.55 -22.66
N ALA A 286 -3.92 8.49 -22.75
CA ALA A 286 -5.33 8.23 -22.47
C ALA A 286 -5.91 7.14 -23.40
N ILE A 287 -5.60 7.18 -24.70
CA ILE A 287 -6.02 6.15 -25.66
C ILE A 287 -5.43 4.78 -25.31
N MET A 288 -4.14 4.73 -24.94
CA MET A 288 -3.51 3.48 -24.46
C MET A 288 -4.25 2.93 -23.24
N LEU A 289 -4.48 3.75 -22.22
CA LEU A 289 -5.16 3.32 -20.99
C LEU A 289 -6.57 2.82 -21.27
N TYR A 290 -7.32 3.51 -22.15
CA TYR A 290 -8.65 3.07 -22.53
C TYR A 290 -8.64 1.74 -23.30
N ARG A 291 -7.64 1.50 -24.15
CA ARG A 291 -7.48 0.23 -24.86
C ARG A 291 -7.30 -0.94 -23.88
N GLU A 292 -6.47 -0.77 -22.87
CA GLU A 292 -6.15 -1.85 -21.91
C GLU A 292 -7.26 -2.04 -20.86
N PHE A 293 -7.94 -0.96 -20.47
CA PHE A 293 -8.83 -0.95 -19.32
C PHE A 293 -10.28 -0.58 -19.60
N GLY A 294 -10.68 -0.22 -20.82
CA GLY A 294 -12.02 0.35 -21.11
C GLY A 294 -13.19 -0.48 -20.56
N GLY A 295 -13.05 -1.81 -20.53
CA GLY A 295 -14.00 -2.75 -19.92
C GLY A 295 -14.15 -2.66 -18.39
N LEU A 296 -13.15 -2.12 -17.70
CA LEU A 296 -13.05 -2.08 -16.24
C LEU A 296 -13.20 -0.67 -15.65
N ILE A 297 -13.10 0.39 -16.46
CA ILE A 297 -13.09 1.78 -15.98
C ILE A 297 -14.46 2.19 -15.40
N LEU A 298 -14.45 2.61 -14.14
CA LEU A 298 -15.56 3.29 -13.49
C LEU A 298 -15.49 4.77 -13.85
N LYS A 299 -16.49 5.29 -14.57
CA LYS A 299 -16.55 6.72 -14.91
C LYS A 299 -16.95 7.56 -13.69
N PRO A 300 -16.50 8.82 -13.59
CA PRO A 300 -16.90 9.70 -12.50
C PRO A 300 -18.36 10.16 -12.66
N SER A 301 -19.09 10.25 -11.55
CA SER A 301 -20.42 10.88 -11.51
C SER A 301 -20.25 12.40 -11.47
N ARG A 302 -20.17 13.05 -12.64
CA ARG A 302 -19.98 14.51 -12.74
C ARG A 302 -21.22 15.25 -12.22
N GLY A 303 -21.00 16.28 -11.39
CA GLY A 303 -22.07 17.12 -10.84
C GLY A 303 -22.85 16.52 -9.67
N VAL A 304 -22.38 15.41 -9.10
CA VAL A 304 -22.95 14.82 -7.88
C VAL A 304 -22.00 15.09 -6.72
N ASP A 305 -22.41 15.96 -5.80
CA ASP A 305 -21.68 16.19 -4.56
C ASP A 305 -21.79 14.96 -3.65
N GLY A 306 -20.69 14.59 -2.99
CA GLY A 306 -20.69 13.49 -2.03
C GLY A 306 -19.35 12.78 -1.91
N LEU A 307 -19.39 11.55 -1.38
CA LEU A 307 -18.21 10.71 -1.15
C LEU A 307 -18.00 9.68 -2.29
N GLY A 308 -18.61 9.93 -3.44
CA GLY A 308 -18.60 9.01 -4.58
C GLY A 308 -19.51 7.78 -4.36
N PRO A 309 -19.51 6.83 -5.32
CA PRO A 309 -20.34 5.64 -5.25
C PRO A 309 -19.92 4.70 -4.11
N THR A 310 -20.89 3.97 -3.60
CA THR A 310 -20.71 2.85 -2.67
C THR A 310 -20.02 1.68 -3.33
N LEU A 311 -19.33 0.86 -2.54
CA LEU A 311 -18.70 -0.36 -3.05
C LEU A 311 -19.72 -1.31 -3.73
N ASN A 312 -20.95 -1.40 -3.23
CA ASN A 312 -22.02 -2.15 -3.88
C ASN A 312 -22.35 -1.62 -5.28
N GLU A 313 -22.45 -0.30 -5.46
CA GLU A 313 -22.68 0.29 -6.78
C GLU A 313 -21.52 -0.01 -7.73
N ILE A 314 -20.28 0.10 -7.24
CA ILE A 314 -19.08 -0.25 -8.00
C ILE A 314 -19.12 -1.72 -8.43
N TRP A 315 -19.34 -2.66 -7.51
CA TRP A 315 -19.41 -4.09 -7.82
C TRP A 315 -20.55 -4.44 -8.79
N ASN A 316 -21.73 -3.86 -8.58
CA ASN A 316 -22.89 -4.08 -9.45
C ASN A 316 -22.66 -3.58 -10.88
N SER A 317 -21.84 -2.54 -11.06
CA SER A 317 -21.50 -2.03 -12.38
C SER A 317 -20.49 -2.91 -13.14
N GLY A 318 -19.73 -3.76 -12.42
CA GLY A 318 -18.58 -4.49 -12.96
C GLY A 318 -17.39 -3.59 -13.33
N ARG A 319 -17.48 -2.27 -13.12
CA ARG A 319 -16.45 -1.28 -13.39
C ARG A 319 -15.72 -0.95 -12.09
N ARG A 320 -14.48 -1.40 -11.99
CA ARG A 320 -13.72 -1.50 -10.73
C ARG A 320 -12.29 -0.97 -10.83
N LEU A 321 -12.02 -0.19 -11.87
CA LEU A 321 -10.80 0.60 -12.00
C LEU A 321 -11.17 2.08 -12.04
N ILE A 322 -10.62 2.86 -11.12
CA ILE A 322 -10.70 4.32 -11.13
C ILE A 322 -9.37 4.86 -11.66
N ILE A 323 -9.41 5.73 -12.65
CA ILE A 323 -8.22 6.39 -13.20
C ILE A 323 -8.33 7.90 -12.95
N CYS A 324 -7.59 8.39 -11.96
CA CYS A 324 -7.40 9.81 -11.71
C CYS A 324 -6.26 10.32 -12.59
N TYR A 325 -6.39 11.55 -13.12
CA TYR A 325 -5.42 12.09 -14.07
C TYR A 325 -5.12 13.56 -13.79
N GLY A 326 -3.83 13.89 -13.62
CA GLY A 326 -3.39 15.21 -13.18
C GLY A 326 -3.59 16.35 -14.19
N ASP A 327 -3.63 16.07 -15.49
CA ASP A 327 -3.84 17.10 -16.52
C ASP A 327 -5.34 17.37 -16.77
N LYS A 328 -5.79 18.56 -16.36
CA LYS A 328 -7.20 18.97 -16.45
C LYS A 328 -7.71 19.08 -17.89
N HIS A 329 -6.86 19.45 -18.84
CA HIS A 329 -7.25 19.54 -20.25
C HIS A 329 -7.62 18.17 -20.79
N THR A 330 -6.82 17.15 -20.49
CA THR A 330 -7.07 15.76 -20.85
C THR A 330 -8.33 15.21 -20.16
N VAL A 331 -8.55 15.52 -18.88
CA VAL A 331 -9.79 15.13 -18.18
C VAL A 331 -11.05 15.73 -18.82
N ASN A 332 -10.95 16.97 -19.31
CA ASN A 332 -12.06 17.61 -20.03
C ASN A 332 -12.31 16.97 -21.40
N GLU A 333 -11.26 16.43 -22.05
CA GLU A 333 -11.36 15.72 -23.32
C GLU A 333 -11.92 14.30 -23.17
N PHE A 334 -11.58 13.59 -22.10
CA PHE A 334 -11.96 12.19 -21.87
C PHE A 334 -12.90 12.03 -20.68
N ASP A 335 -14.17 11.73 -20.96
CA ASP A 335 -15.26 11.67 -19.96
C ASP A 335 -15.08 10.61 -18.85
N TRP A 336 -14.27 9.58 -19.14
CA TRP A 336 -14.01 8.45 -18.27
C TRP A 336 -12.86 8.67 -17.28
N LEU A 337 -12.05 9.72 -17.48
CA LEU A 337 -11.02 10.11 -16.53
C LEU A 337 -11.64 10.84 -15.34
N TRP A 338 -11.22 10.44 -14.13
CA TRP A 338 -11.57 11.15 -12.92
C TRP A 338 -10.73 12.43 -12.82
N PRO A 339 -11.30 13.53 -12.30
CA PRO A 339 -10.55 14.76 -12.05
C PRO A 339 -9.31 14.54 -11.18
N PRO A 340 -8.32 15.44 -11.21
CA PRO A 340 -7.11 15.31 -10.40
C PRO A 340 -7.44 15.05 -8.93
N LEU A 341 -6.86 13.98 -8.39
CA LEU A 341 -6.96 13.62 -6.99
C LEU A 341 -6.06 14.54 -6.16
N THR A 342 -6.54 15.00 -5.01
CA THR A 342 -5.73 15.84 -4.12
C THR A 342 -4.75 14.99 -3.33
N GLN A 343 -3.45 15.19 -3.54
CA GLN A 343 -2.39 14.67 -2.69
C GLN A 343 -2.02 15.72 -1.63
N VAL A 344 -2.21 15.37 -0.35
CA VAL A 344 -1.73 16.12 0.81
C VAL A 344 -0.29 15.69 1.05
N TRP A 345 0.64 16.54 0.67
CA TRP A 345 2.07 16.29 0.76
C TRP A 345 2.74 17.34 1.65
N GLY A 346 3.35 16.88 2.74
CA GLY A 346 3.93 17.76 3.74
C GLY A 346 5.29 18.36 3.37
N ASN A 347 6.02 17.72 2.44
CA ASN A 347 7.40 18.08 2.09
C ASN A 347 8.32 18.22 3.33
N GLN A 348 8.21 17.26 4.25
CA GLN A 348 8.86 17.27 5.57
C GLN A 348 10.11 16.39 5.59
N GLN A 349 11.12 16.77 6.37
CA GLN A 349 12.39 16.02 6.47
C GLN A 349 12.51 15.18 7.74
N THR A 350 11.69 15.43 8.76
CA THR A 350 11.73 14.68 10.03
C THR A 350 10.39 14.05 10.33
N ALA A 351 10.41 12.93 11.05
CA ALA A 351 9.18 12.24 11.48
C ALA A 351 8.27 13.16 12.29
N GLN A 352 8.84 13.92 13.23
CA GLN A 352 8.09 14.87 14.05
C GLN A 352 7.35 15.92 13.20
N SER A 353 8.04 16.59 12.28
CA SER A 353 7.41 17.65 11.49
C SER A 353 6.39 17.09 10.49
N LEU A 354 6.60 15.87 9.99
CA LEU A 354 5.59 15.14 9.22
C LEU A 354 4.34 14.89 10.07
N PHE A 355 4.47 14.36 11.28
CA PHE A 355 3.32 14.02 12.12
C PHE A 355 2.56 15.27 12.58
N GLU A 356 3.26 16.35 12.92
CA GLU A 356 2.64 17.64 13.25
C GLU A 356 1.82 18.18 12.06
N TYR A 357 2.38 18.14 10.85
CA TYR A 357 1.69 18.53 9.62
C TYR A 357 0.47 17.64 9.32
N LEU A 358 0.63 16.32 9.37
CA LEU A 358 -0.48 15.40 9.12
C LEU A 358 -1.60 15.58 10.16
N ASN A 359 -1.24 15.81 11.41
CA ASN A 359 -2.22 16.13 12.45
C ASN A 359 -2.96 17.44 12.17
N SER A 360 -2.28 18.50 11.70
CA SER A 360 -2.94 19.77 11.35
C SER A 360 -3.94 19.60 10.21
N VAL A 361 -3.63 18.76 9.20
CA VAL A 361 -4.52 18.48 8.07
C VAL A 361 -5.70 17.59 8.46
N LEU A 362 -5.48 16.56 9.30
CA LEU A 362 -6.50 15.55 9.62
C LEU A 362 -7.42 16.00 10.75
N MET A 363 -6.84 16.58 11.78
CA MET A 363 -7.50 16.89 13.05
C MET A 363 -7.65 18.39 13.28
N GLY A 364 -6.78 19.20 12.68
CA GLY A 364 -6.70 20.64 12.91
C GLY A 364 -7.52 21.52 11.97
N SER A 365 -7.15 22.80 11.96
CA SER A 365 -7.77 23.87 11.18
C SER A 365 -7.40 23.87 9.69
N GLU A 366 -6.32 23.17 9.31
CA GLU A 366 -5.84 23.05 7.93
C GLU A 366 -6.57 21.96 7.13
N ARG A 367 -7.70 21.47 7.65
CA ARG A 367 -8.58 20.54 6.92
C ARG A 367 -8.89 21.11 5.54
N LYS A 368 -8.22 20.57 4.52
CA LYS A 368 -8.46 20.99 3.15
C LYS A 368 -9.91 20.65 2.81
N PRO A 369 -10.70 21.61 2.27
CA PRO A 369 -12.03 21.29 1.79
C PRO A 369 -11.88 20.14 0.79
N ARG A 370 -12.63 19.05 1.02
CA ARG A 370 -12.66 17.94 0.08
C ARG A 370 -12.97 18.53 -1.29
N ASN A 371 -12.11 18.25 -2.28
CA ASN A 371 -12.34 18.71 -3.64
C ASN A 371 -13.72 18.21 -4.08
N THR A 372 -14.66 19.11 -4.35
CA THR A 372 -16.03 18.71 -4.72
C THR A 372 -16.05 17.93 -6.03
N LEU A 373 -15.03 18.08 -6.88
CA LEU A 373 -14.93 17.39 -8.16
C LEU A 373 -14.36 15.98 -8.07
N ASN A 374 -13.57 15.66 -7.04
CA ASN A 374 -13.05 14.31 -6.81
C ASN A 374 -13.21 13.95 -5.32
N PRO A 375 -14.07 12.98 -4.98
CA PRO A 375 -14.29 12.58 -3.59
C PRO A 375 -13.07 11.89 -2.96
N LEU A 376 -12.11 11.48 -3.79
CA LEU A 376 -10.89 10.83 -3.36
C LEU A 376 -9.78 11.85 -3.07
N TRP A 377 -8.98 11.56 -2.06
CA TRP A 377 -7.77 12.31 -1.72
C TRP A 377 -6.81 11.42 -0.95
N ALA A 378 -5.52 11.70 -1.10
CA ALA A 378 -4.45 10.89 -0.53
C ALA A 378 -3.57 11.70 0.39
N ILE A 379 -3.20 11.09 1.50
CA ILE A 379 -2.10 11.52 2.35
C ILE A 379 -0.84 10.89 1.78
N MET A 380 0.16 11.72 1.53
CA MET A 380 1.48 11.29 1.14
C MET A 380 2.33 11.27 2.42
N ALA A 381 2.41 10.10 3.03
CA ALA A 381 2.98 9.87 4.36
C ALA A 381 4.47 9.47 4.30
N GLU A 382 5.19 9.99 3.31
CA GLU A 382 6.64 9.90 3.18
C GLU A 382 7.35 11.18 3.62
N LEU A 383 8.61 11.03 4.07
CA LEU A 383 9.51 12.18 4.20
C LEU A 383 10.10 12.52 2.82
N THR A 384 10.45 13.78 2.63
CA THR A 384 11.05 14.27 1.39
C THR A 384 12.47 14.77 1.67
N PRO A 385 13.50 14.24 0.98
CA PRO A 385 14.84 14.79 1.08
C PRO A 385 14.89 16.23 0.55
N ARG A 386 15.76 17.08 1.12
CA ARG A 386 15.96 18.41 0.53
C ARG A 386 16.68 18.26 -0.81
N PRO A 387 16.41 19.12 -1.81
CA PRO A 387 17.14 19.09 -3.08
C PRO A 387 18.68 19.11 -2.90
N PHE A 388 19.17 19.85 -1.91
CA PHE A 388 20.60 19.88 -1.56
C PHE A 388 21.11 18.57 -0.94
N ASP A 389 20.30 17.83 -0.16
CA ASP A 389 20.70 16.54 0.41
C ASP A 389 20.87 15.45 -0.66
N ILE A 390 20.12 15.57 -1.76
CA ILE A 390 20.23 14.68 -2.92
C ILE A 390 21.58 14.86 -3.63
N ILE A 391 22.07 16.11 -3.73
CA ILE A 391 23.27 16.46 -4.50
C ILE A 391 24.54 16.40 -3.63
N PHE A 392 24.48 16.87 -2.39
CA PHE A 392 25.66 17.16 -1.57
C PHE A 392 25.80 16.28 -0.33
N ASN A 393 24.84 15.41 -0.02
CA ASN A 393 24.91 14.53 1.14
C ASN A 393 24.87 13.03 0.77
N PRO A 394 25.91 12.51 0.09
CA PRO A 394 25.96 11.10 -0.32
C PRO A 394 25.98 10.13 0.87
N ASN A 395 26.34 10.60 2.08
CA ASN A 395 26.37 9.78 3.31
C ASN A 395 25.17 9.97 4.25
N GLY A 396 24.23 10.88 3.95
CA GLY A 396 23.01 11.12 4.75
C GLY A 396 21.95 10.01 4.66
N ALA A 397 20.84 10.17 5.39
CA ALA A 397 19.70 9.24 5.32
C ALA A 397 19.06 9.23 3.92
N GLY A 398 18.87 8.04 3.33
CA GLY A 398 18.10 7.86 2.10
C GLY A 398 16.63 7.60 2.36
N LEU A 399 15.86 7.35 1.30
CA LEU A 399 14.43 7.07 1.38
C LEU A 399 14.11 5.87 2.26
N ARG A 400 14.98 4.85 2.27
CA ARG A 400 14.85 3.67 3.15
C ARG A 400 14.92 4.01 4.63
N GLN A 401 15.90 4.83 5.04
CA GLN A 401 16.03 5.30 6.42
C GLN A 401 14.91 6.28 6.80
N MET A 402 14.49 7.12 5.86
CA MET A 402 13.36 8.02 6.04
C MET A 402 12.05 7.25 6.28
N ALA A 403 11.80 6.21 5.48
CA ALA A 403 10.64 5.35 5.65
C ALA A 403 10.68 4.58 6.98
N ASP A 404 11.84 4.04 7.37
CA ASP A 404 12.05 3.36 8.65
C ASP A 404 11.74 4.27 9.87
N ALA A 405 12.03 5.56 9.74
CA ALA A 405 11.77 6.55 10.77
C ALA A 405 10.28 6.87 10.97
N VAL A 406 9.41 6.56 10.00
CA VAL A 406 7.98 6.92 10.04
C VAL A 406 7.03 5.73 10.02
N ASN A 407 7.35 4.67 9.27
CA ASN A 407 6.42 3.59 8.92
C ASN A 407 5.80 2.88 10.13
N ARG A 408 6.59 2.59 11.16
CA ARG A 408 6.10 1.98 12.42
C ARG A 408 5.09 2.90 13.12
N ASN A 409 5.46 4.17 13.33
CA ASN A 409 4.62 5.15 14.01
C ASN A 409 3.33 5.46 13.23
N LEU A 410 3.39 5.50 11.90
CA LEU A 410 2.20 5.70 11.06
C LEU A 410 1.15 4.62 11.33
N SER A 411 1.55 3.37 11.50
CA SER A 411 0.61 2.27 11.81
C SER A 411 -0.20 2.57 13.07
N SER A 412 0.47 3.01 14.14
CA SER A 412 -0.16 3.38 15.41
C SER A 412 -1.05 4.62 15.29
N LEU A 413 -0.54 5.70 14.71
CA LEU A 413 -1.25 6.97 14.57
C LEU A 413 -2.53 6.83 13.73
N PHE A 414 -2.46 6.10 12.62
CA PHE A 414 -3.65 5.82 11.83
C PHE A 414 -4.62 4.90 12.56
N GLN A 415 -4.15 3.86 13.24
CA GLN A 415 -5.01 2.95 13.99
C GLN A 415 -5.80 3.67 15.11
N ASN A 416 -5.14 4.58 15.83
CA ASN A 416 -5.65 5.14 17.07
C ASN A 416 -6.32 6.50 16.87
N GLU A 417 -5.79 7.36 16.00
CA GLU A 417 -6.18 8.77 15.94
C GLU A 417 -6.79 9.15 14.59
N TRP A 418 -6.16 8.75 13.47
CA TRP A 418 -6.46 9.36 12.17
C TRP A 418 -7.38 8.56 11.24
N TRP A 419 -7.68 7.29 11.54
CA TRP A 419 -8.46 6.40 10.65
C TRP A 419 -9.79 6.99 10.18
N LYS A 420 -10.52 7.69 11.06
CA LYS A 420 -11.88 8.19 10.77
C LYS A 420 -11.86 9.27 9.68
N GLN A 421 -10.83 10.12 9.69
CA GLN A 421 -10.71 11.26 8.78
C GLN A 421 -9.90 10.95 7.53
N THR A 422 -9.40 9.74 7.36
CA THR A 422 -8.50 9.40 6.25
C THR A 422 -9.25 8.74 5.09
N ASN A 423 -8.95 9.15 3.84
CA ASN A 423 -9.35 8.42 2.65
C ASN A 423 -8.25 7.50 2.12
N ILE A 424 -7.19 8.01 1.52
CA ILE A 424 -6.06 7.20 1.05
C ILE A 424 -4.82 7.55 1.88
N VAL A 425 -4.02 6.55 2.23
CA VAL A 425 -2.68 6.73 2.82
C VAL A 425 -1.64 6.06 1.94
N ALA A 426 -0.74 6.84 1.37
CA ALA A 426 0.36 6.36 0.55
C ALA A 426 1.68 6.46 1.33
N THR A 427 2.49 5.40 1.28
CA THR A 427 3.79 5.33 1.97
C THR A 427 4.88 4.82 1.04
N ASP A 428 6.14 5.13 1.40
CA ASP A 428 7.32 4.43 0.87
C ASP A 428 7.52 3.11 1.63
N PHE A 429 7.96 2.08 0.90
CA PHE A 429 8.28 0.74 1.41
C PHE A 429 7.15 0.15 2.26
N PHE A 430 5.98 -0.06 1.63
CA PHE A 430 4.72 -0.32 2.33
C PHE A 430 4.72 -1.52 3.31
N LEU A 431 5.63 -2.49 3.14
CA LEU A 431 5.76 -3.62 4.06
C LEU A 431 6.38 -3.23 5.41
N GLY A 432 7.01 -2.06 5.52
CA GLY A 432 7.56 -1.53 6.78
C GLY A 432 6.49 -1.03 7.74
N ASN A 433 5.22 -1.03 7.35
CA ASN A 433 4.09 -0.64 8.18
C ASN A 433 2.95 -1.67 8.11
N ASN A 434 1.95 -1.53 8.97
CA ASN A 434 0.77 -2.40 9.00
C ASN A 434 -0.49 -1.70 8.46
N LEU A 435 -0.33 -0.73 7.56
CA LEU A 435 -1.45 0.11 7.11
C LEU A 435 -2.51 -0.66 6.31
N ILE A 436 -2.16 -1.81 5.71
CA ILE A 436 -3.13 -2.68 5.02
C ILE A 436 -4.14 -3.22 6.04
N GLN A 437 -3.67 -3.86 7.11
CA GLN A 437 -4.55 -4.40 8.15
C GLN A 437 -5.28 -3.27 8.89
N VAL A 438 -4.59 -2.17 9.20
CA VAL A 438 -5.20 -0.98 9.83
C VAL A 438 -6.33 -0.42 8.97
N SER A 439 -6.14 -0.33 7.65
CA SER A 439 -7.17 0.14 6.71
C SER A 439 -8.39 -0.80 6.69
N ILE A 440 -8.16 -2.11 6.62
CA ILE A 440 -9.22 -3.12 6.66
C ILE A 440 -10.05 -2.97 7.94
N GLN A 441 -9.39 -2.94 9.12
CA GLN A 441 -10.07 -2.80 10.40
C GLN A 441 -10.79 -1.46 10.54
N SER A 442 -10.18 -0.38 10.04
CA SER A 442 -10.79 0.96 10.04
C SER A 442 -12.07 1.00 9.21
N ASN A 443 -12.10 0.33 8.06
CA ASN A 443 -13.29 0.26 7.23
C ASN A 443 -14.42 -0.55 7.87
N ILE A 444 -14.09 -1.64 8.56
CA ILE A 444 -15.07 -2.40 9.37
C ILE A 444 -15.65 -1.50 10.47
N LYS A 445 -14.81 -0.76 11.20
CA LYS A 445 -15.26 0.21 12.22
C LYS A 445 -16.17 1.29 11.63
N LYS A 446 -15.79 1.88 10.48
CA LYS A 446 -16.60 2.88 9.75
C LYS A 446 -17.96 2.31 9.35
N SER A 447 -18.00 1.08 8.83
CA SER A 447 -19.24 0.39 8.48
C SER A 447 -20.15 0.20 9.70
N ASN A 448 -19.60 -0.29 10.80
CA ASN A 448 -20.39 -0.51 12.02
C ASN A 448 -21.03 0.79 12.50
N ILE A 449 -20.25 1.87 12.61
CA ILE A 449 -20.77 3.20 12.99
C ILE A 449 -21.88 3.66 12.05
N ALA A 450 -21.69 3.51 10.73
CA ALA A 450 -22.70 3.91 9.77
C ALA A 450 -24.02 3.13 9.96
N GLN A 451 -23.97 1.84 10.31
CA GLN A 451 -25.17 1.03 10.56
C GLN A 451 -25.95 1.51 11.79
N TRP A 452 -25.27 1.87 12.88
CA TRP A 452 -25.90 2.39 14.10
C TRP A 452 -26.58 3.75 13.91
N SER A 453 -26.08 4.59 13.00
CA SER A 453 -26.70 5.90 12.73
C SER A 453 -28.04 5.81 11.97
N PHE A 454 -28.42 4.64 11.46
CA PHE A 454 -29.66 4.40 10.70
C PHE A 454 -30.63 3.44 11.40
N SER A 455 -30.32 3.00 12.62
CA SER A 455 -31.19 2.21 13.51
C SER A 455 -31.64 3.09 14.67
#